data_AF-A0A5V4TR51-F1
#
_entry.id   AF-A0A5V4TR51-F1
#
_cell.length_a   1.000
_cell.length_b   1.000
_cell.length_c   1.000
_cell.angle_alpha   90.00
_cell.angle_beta   90.00
_cell.angle_gamma   90.00
#
_symmetry.space_group_name_H-M   'P 1'
#
loop_
_entity.id
_entity.type
_entity.pdbx_description
1 polymer ?
#
loop_
_entity_poly.entity_id
_entity_poly.type
_entity_poly.pdbx_seq_one_letter_code
_entity_poly.pdbx_strand_id
1 'polypeptide(L)'
;PLPAGLQMLSVAGNQLTRLPPLPAGLRRLLVAGNQLTSLPPLPAGLQVLSVSDNQLTSLPLLPAGLELLTLERNPQLARLPPLPEGLQTLSVDANPQLTRLPALPSGLQRLYARNNQLTRLPESITGLSSEASVNLEGNPLSERTLQALREITSAPGYSGPRILFDMAGASAPREARALHLAAAGWLVPAREGEPAPADRWHMFGQEDNAAAFSLFLDRLSETENFMKDAGFKAQISSWLVQLAEDEALRAKTFAMATEATASCQDRVTLALHQMKNVQLVHDAEKGQYDNNLAALVATGREMFRLEKLEQIAREKAGTLALADDVEVYLAYQNKLKKALGLTSVTAEMRFFGVSGVTVSDLQAAELQVKAAEKSELREWILQWGPLYSVLERKAPERVNALREKQISDYEETYRMLSDTELRPFGLVGNTDAERTIGARAMESAKKTFLDGLRPLVEEMLGSYLAP
;
A
#
# COMPACT_ATOMS: atom_id res chain seq x y z
N PRO A 1 -24.69 -37.14 9.00
CA PRO A 1 -23.60 -37.38 9.98
C PRO A 1 -22.23 -37.41 9.30
N LEU A 2 -21.24 -36.74 9.88
CA LEU A 2 -19.87 -36.74 9.36
C LEU A 2 -19.16 -38.07 9.70
N PRO A 3 -18.23 -38.56 8.86
CA PRO A 3 -17.44 -39.75 9.18
C PRO A 3 -16.63 -39.57 10.47
N ALA A 4 -16.64 -40.57 11.36
CA ALA A 4 -15.97 -40.48 12.65
C ALA A 4 -14.43 -40.33 12.54
N GLY A 5 -13.83 -40.87 11.47
CA GLY A 5 -12.40 -40.78 11.19
C GLY A 5 -11.97 -39.51 10.45
N LEU A 6 -12.87 -38.55 10.22
CA LEU A 6 -12.57 -37.33 9.48
C LEU A 6 -11.60 -36.43 10.26
N GLN A 7 -10.45 -36.11 9.66
CA GLN A 7 -9.43 -35.25 10.25
C GLN A 7 -9.44 -33.82 9.69
N MET A 8 -9.94 -33.64 8.48
CA MET A 8 -10.07 -32.33 7.83
C MET A 8 -11.46 -32.20 7.23
N LEU A 9 -12.13 -31.08 7.52
CA LEU A 9 -13.37 -30.69 6.87
C LEU A 9 -13.14 -29.33 6.21
N SER A 10 -13.29 -29.29 4.89
CA SER A 10 -13.31 -28.05 4.11
C SER A 10 -14.63 -27.92 3.37
N VAL A 11 -15.40 -26.90 3.73
CA VAL A 11 -16.69 -26.55 3.09
C VAL A 11 -16.76 -25.04 2.87
N ALA A 12 -15.62 -24.43 2.53
CA ALA A 12 -15.52 -23.00 2.28
C ALA A 12 -16.30 -22.57 1.02
N GLY A 13 -16.77 -21.31 0.98
CA GLY A 13 -17.47 -20.72 -0.17
C GLY A 13 -18.86 -21.30 -0.44
N ASN A 14 -19.60 -21.65 0.61
CA ASN A 14 -20.95 -22.21 0.52
C ASN A 14 -21.97 -21.26 1.18
N GLN A 15 -23.22 -21.72 1.32
CA GLN A 15 -24.31 -20.96 1.96
C GLN A 15 -24.75 -21.64 3.28
N LEU A 16 -23.82 -22.27 3.99
CA LEU A 16 -24.14 -22.99 5.22
C LEU A 16 -24.56 -22.01 6.32
N THR A 17 -25.74 -22.22 6.89
CA THR A 17 -26.24 -21.46 8.04
C THR A 17 -25.94 -22.13 9.38
N ARG A 18 -25.58 -23.42 9.36
CA ARG A 18 -25.21 -24.21 10.53
C ARG A 18 -24.28 -25.37 10.14
N LEU A 19 -23.47 -25.81 11.10
CA LEU A 19 -22.67 -27.03 10.97
C LEU A 19 -23.30 -28.17 11.79
N PRO A 20 -23.20 -29.44 11.34
CA PRO A 20 -23.54 -30.59 12.17
C PRO A 20 -22.52 -30.77 13.30
N PRO A 21 -22.79 -31.64 14.29
CA PRO A 21 -21.81 -32.03 15.28
C PRO A 21 -20.50 -32.50 14.63
N LEU A 22 -19.37 -32.00 15.14
CA LEU A 22 -18.05 -32.28 14.60
C LEU A 22 -17.49 -33.60 15.17
N PRO A 23 -16.80 -34.41 14.36
CA PRO A 23 -16.18 -35.64 14.85
C PRO A 23 -15.00 -35.32 15.78
N ALA A 24 -14.82 -36.12 16.83
CA ALA A 24 -13.79 -35.90 17.86
C ALA A 24 -12.35 -35.89 17.32
N GLY A 25 -12.09 -36.61 16.22
CA GLY A 25 -10.78 -36.70 15.57
C GLY A 25 -10.44 -35.56 14.60
N LEU A 26 -11.33 -34.57 14.44
CA LEU A 26 -11.12 -33.46 13.51
C LEU A 26 -9.97 -32.56 13.98
N ARG A 27 -9.01 -32.32 13.11
CA ARG A 27 -7.83 -31.46 13.34
C ARG A 27 -7.91 -30.13 12.61
N ARG A 28 -8.57 -30.09 11.45
CA ARG A 28 -8.66 -28.88 10.62
C ARG A 28 -10.11 -28.64 10.18
N LEU A 29 -10.64 -27.46 10.50
CA LEU A 29 -11.97 -27.03 10.12
C LEU A 29 -11.87 -25.74 9.30
N LEU A 30 -12.20 -25.83 8.00
CA LEU A 30 -12.13 -24.72 7.04
C LEU A 30 -13.53 -24.46 6.49
N VAL A 31 -14.20 -23.43 7.00
CA VAL A 31 -15.60 -23.11 6.69
C VAL A 31 -15.78 -21.64 6.32
N ALA A 32 -14.71 -21.02 5.82
CA ALA A 32 -14.72 -19.61 5.40
C ALA A 32 -15.74 -19.34 4.28
N GLY A 33 -16.32 -18.14 4.22
CA GLY A 33 -17.28 -17.76 3.19
C GLY A 33 -18.58 -18.56 3.28
N ASN A 34 -19.24 -18.49 4.43
CA ASN A 34 -20.54 -19.12 4.71
C ASN A 34 -21.47 -18.13 5.45
N GLN A 35 -22.62 -18.59 5.93
CA GLN A 35 -23.60 -17.76 6.65
C GLN A 35 -23.78 -18.25 8.10
N LEU A 36 -22.71 -18.76 8.72
CA LEU A 36 -22.77 -19.31 10.07
C LEU A 36 -22.94 -18.19 11.09
N THR A 37 -23.95 -18.31 11.96
CA THR A 37 -24.17 -17.38 13.09
C THR A 37 -23.57 -17.87 14.41
N SER A 38 -23.27 -19.17 14.47
CA SER A 38 -22.63 -19.85 15.60
C SER A 38 -21.88 -21.10 15.11
N LEU A 39 -20.98 -21.62 15.95
CA LEU A 39 -20.30 -22.90 15.74
C LEU A 39 -20.76 -23.93 16.78
N PRO A 40 -20.83 -25.22 16.42
CA PRO A 40 -20.98 -26.29 17.39
C PRO A 40 -19.75 -26.38 18.31
N PRO A 41 -19.81 -27.15 19.42
CA PRO A 41 -18.64 -27.43 20.25
C PRO A 41 -17.46 -27.93 19.41
N LEU A 42 -16.29 -27.34 19.63
CA LEU A 42 -15.07 -27.70 18.90
C LEU A 42 -14.45 -28.96 19.51
N PRO A 43 -13.91 -29.87 18.69
CA PRO A 43 -13.22 -31.05 19.20
C PRO A 43 -11.89 -30.67 19.85
N ALA A 44 -11.52 -31.38 20.92
CA ALA A 44 -10.34 -31.08 21.72
C ALA A 44 -9.01 -31.14 20.93
N GLY A 45 -8.96 -31.95 19.87
CA GLY A 45 -7.78 -32.12 19.00
C GLY A 45 -7.71 -31.15 17.81
N LEU A 46 -8.59 -30.14 17.74
CA LEU A 46 -8.58 -29.18 16.63
C LEU A 46 -7.35 -28.26 16.72
N GLN A 47 -6.60 -28.18 15.62
CA GLN A 47 -5.37 -27.38 15.51
C GLN A 47 -5.56 -26.15 14.63
N VAL A 48 -6.44 -26.24 13.61
CA VAL A 48 -6.68 -25.17 12.64
C VAL A 48 -8.18 -24.89 12.56
N LEU A 49 -8.56 -23.64 12.82
CA LEU A 49 -9.93 -23.15 12.67
C LEU A 49 -9.95 -21.93 11.75
N SER A 50 -10.60 -22.08 10.59
CA SER A 50 -10.83 -21.00 9.64
C SER A 50 -12.32 -20.79 9.41
N VAL A 51 -12.81 -19.64 9.87
CA VAL A 51 -14.22 -19.25 9.90
C VAL A 51 -14.42 -17.82 9.40
N SER A 52 -13.48 -17.32 8.57
CA SER A 52 -13.56 -16.00 7.96
C SER A 52 -14.83 -15.84 7.10
N ASP A 53 -15.30 -14.61 6.89
CA ASP A 53 -16.47 -14.32 6.05
C ASP A 53 -17.72 -15.13 6.46
N ASN A 54 -18.14 -14.94 7.71
CA ASN A 54 -19.34 -15.54 8.29
C ASN A 54 -20.12 -14.46 9.07
N GLN A 55 -21.19 -14.86 9.79
CA GLN A 55 -22.02 -13.96 10.59
C GLN A 55 -21.91 -14.30 12.09
N LEU A 56 -20.73 -14.76 12.54
CA LEU A 56 -20.56 -15.24 13.90
C LEU A 56 -20.74 -14.09 14.91
N THR A 57 -21.59 -14.31 15.90
CA THR A 57 -21.79 -13.39 17.03
C THR A 57 -20.85 -13.68 18.21
N SER A 58 -20.38 -14.93 18.28
CA SER A 58 -19.47 -15.42 19.32
C SER A 58 -18.79 -16.71 18.85
N LEU A 59 -17.71 -17.08 19.56
CA LEU A 59 -17.05 -18.38 19.41
C LEU A 59 -17.31 -19.26 20.64
N PRO A 60 -17.41 -20.60 20.46
CA PRO A 60 -17.36 -21.54 21.58
C PRO A 60 -15.98 -21.52 22.25
N LEU A 61 -15.82 -22.30 23.33
CA LEU A 61 -14.52 -22.49 23.96
C LEU A 61 -13.51 -23.03 22.94
N LEU A 62 -12.35 -22.38 22.87
CA LEU A 62 -11.27 -22.80 21.97
C LEU A 62 -10.52 -23.99 22.58
N PRO A 63 -10.18 -25.01 21.78
CA PRO A 63 -9.42 -26.15 22.27
C PRO A 63 -7.97 -25.74 22.58
N ALA A 64 -7.39 -26.38 23.60
CA ALA A 64 -6.05 -26.04 24.09
C ALA A 64 -4.93 -26.24 23.05
N GLY A 65 -5.13 -27.15 22.09
CA GLY A 65 -4.19 -27.45 21.01
C GLY A 65 -4.39 -26.61 19.74
N LEU A 66 -5.21 -25.57 19.77
CA LEU A 66 -5.43 -24.71 18.61
C LEU A 66 -4.19 -23.86 18.33
N GLU A 67 -3.66 -23.96 17.12
CA GLU A 67 -2.43 -23.28 16.68
C GLU A 67 -2.75 -22.08 15.76
N LEU A 68 -3.83 -22.19 14.96
CA LEU A 68 -4.23 -21.18 13.98
C LEU A 68 -5.73 -20.89 14.09
N LEU A 69 -6.07 -19.62 14.29
CA LEU A 69 -7.43 -19.10 14.29
C LEU A 69 -7.57 -17.94 13.30
N THR A 70 -8.35 -18.12 12.24
CA THR A 70 -8.73 -17.03 11.31
C THR A 70 -10.23 -16.81 11.35
N LEU A 71 -10.65 -15.60 11.71
CA LEU A 71 -12.04 -15.20 11.87
C LEU A 71 -12.28 -13.79 11.32
N GLU A 72 -11.67 -13.50 10.18
CA GLU A 72 -11.79 -12.22 9.50
C GLU A 72 -13.22 -11.98 9.06
N ARG A 73 -13.67 -10.72 8.97
CA ARG A 73 -14.96 -10.35 8.37
C ARG A 73 -16.17 -11.07 8.99
N ASN A 74 -16.26 -11.08 10.32
CA ASN A 74 -17.46 -11.47 11.07
C ASN A 74 -18.11 -10.22 11.69
N PRO A 75 -19.03 -9.53 10.98
CA PRO A 75 -19.48 -8.19 11.35
C PRO A 75 -20.25 -8.09 12.67
N GLN A 76 -20.74 -9.22 13.20
CA GLN A 76 -21.49 -9.29 14.46
C GLN A 76 -20.63 -9.75 15.65
N LEU A 77 -19.33 -10.01 15.44
CA LEU A 77 -18.47 -10.53 16.48
C LEU A 77 -18.00 -9.40 17.41
N ALA A 78 -18.53 -9.39 18.63
CA ALA A 78 -18.23 -8.34 19.60
C ALA A 78 -17.09 -8.70 20.57
N ARG A 79 -16.79 -9.99 20.76
CA ARG A 79 -15.80 -10.48 21.73
C ARG A 79 -15.20 -11.81 21.32
N LEU A 80 -13.98 -12.06 21.78
CA LEU A 80 -13.33 -13.37 21.69
C LEU A 80 -13.36 -14.07 23.05
N PRO A 81 -13.44 -15.42 23.07
CA PRO A 81 -13.16 -16.22 24.26
C PRO A 81 -11.67 -16.14 24.63
N PRO A 82 -11.27 -16.66 25.82
CA PRO A 82 -9.86 -16.84 26.15
C PRO A 82 -9.12 -17.62 25.05
N LEU A 83 -7.93 -17.13 24.69
CA LEU A 83 -7.08 -17.76 23.69
C LEU A 83 -6.27 -18.90 24.34
N PRO A 84 -6.04 -20.01 23.64
CA PRO A 84 -5.20 -21.09 24.14
C PRO A 84 -3.72 -20.70 24.08
N GLU A 85 -2.92 -21.16 25.06
CA GLU A 85 -1.48 -20.86 25.14
C GLU A 85 -0.68 -21.34 23.91
N GLY A 86 -1.16 -22.40 23.23
CA GLY A 86 -0.52 -22.94 22.02
C GLY A 86 -0.80 -22.15 20.73
N LEU A 87 -1.60 -21.08 20.79
CA LEU A 87 -1.97 -20.33 19.59
C LEU A 87 -0.78 -19.56 19.03
N GLN A 88 -0.43 -19.84 17.78
CA GLN A 88 0.70 -19.20 17.09
C GLN A 88 0.23 -18.09 16.16
N THR A 89 -0.99 -18.18 15.62
CA THR A 89 -1.51 -17.20 14.66
C THR A 89 -2.97 -16.87 14.95
N LEU A 90 -3.23 -15.57 15.15
CA LEU A 90 -4.56 -15.01 15.32
C LEU A 90 -4.82 -13.96 14.22
N SER A 91 -5.82 -14.20 13.38
CA SER A 91 -6.32 -13.23 12.40
C SER A 91 -7.77 -12.89 12.69
N VAL A 92 -8.02 -11.62 13.01
CA VAL A 92 -9.31 -11.06 13.42
C VAL A 92 -9.61 -9.77 12.65
N ASP A 93 -9.10 -9.64 11.43
CA ASP A 93 -9.26 -8.45 10.62
C ASP A 93 -10.73 -8.18 10.28
N ALA A 94 -11.10 -6.90 10.20
CA ALA A 94 -12.40 -6.43 9.73
C ALA A 94 -13.59 -6.98 10.53
N ASN A 95 -13.50 -7.00 11.87
CA ASN A 95 -14.61 -7.26 12.78
C ASN A 95 -15.09 -5.94 13.43
N PRO A 96 -15.99 -5.17 12.77
CA PRO A 96 -16.39 -3.82 13.18
C PRO A 96 -17.10 -3.71 14.55
N GLN A 97 -17.39 -4.82 15.23
CA GLN A 97 -17.93 -4.81 16.61
C GLN A 97 -16.91 -5.23 17.67
N LEU A 98 -15.70 -5.65 17.26
CA LEU A 98 -14.67 -6.10 18.18
C LEU A 98 -13.98 -4.91 18.84
N THR A 99 -14.25 -4.71 20.13
CA THR A 99 -13.79 -3.53 20.89
C THR A 99 -12.58 -3.78 21.78
N ARG A 100 -12.24 -5.06 22.00
CA ARG A 100 -11.12 -5.48 22.86
C ARG A 100 -10.61 -6.86 22.45
N LEU A 101 -9.31 -7.08 22.64
CA LEU A 101 -8.69 -8.40 22.58
C LEU A 101 -8.59 -9.01 23.99
N PRO A 102 -8.70 -10.33 24.13
CA PRO A 102 -8.35 -11.05 25.35
C PRO A 102 -6.82 -11.01 25.58
N ALA A 103 -6.36 -11.54 26.71
CA ALA A 103 -4.92 -11.75 26.92
C ALA A 103 -4.35 -12.61 25.77
N LEU A 104 -3.22 -12.16 25.24
CA LEU A 104 -2.53 -12.81 24.14
C LEU A 104 -1.56 -13.85 24.70
N PRO A 105 -1.51 -15.06 24.13
CA PRO A 105 -0.59 -16.09 24.57
C PRO A 105 0.84 -15.68 24.21
N SER A 106 1.79 -15.97 25.11
CA SER A 106 3.19 -15.55 24.95
C SER A 106 3.87 -16.11 23.69
N GLY A 107 3.43 -17.28 23.22
CA GLY A 107 3.91 -17.93 22.00
C GLY A 107 3.30 -17.41 20.69
N LEU A 108 2.45 -16.37 20.73
CA LEU A 108 1.81 -15.83 19.54
C LEU A 108 2.85 -15.18 18.62
N GLN A 109 2.95 -15.69 17.39
CA GLN A 109 3.92 -15.21 16.39
C GLN A 109 3.30 -14.19 15.43
N ARG A 110 1.99 -14.28 15.19
CA ARG A 110 1.28 -13.42 14.24
C ARG A 110 -0.06 -12.97 14.82
N LEU A 111 -0.23 -11.66 14.92
CA LEU A 111 -1.47 -10.99 15.29
C LEU A 111 -1.87 -10.02 14.18
N TYR A 112 -2.91 -10.37 13.44
CA TYR A 112 -3.57 -9.47 12.50
C TYR A 112 -4.92 -9.09 13.09
N ALA A 113 -5.08 -7.82 13.49
CA ALA A 113 -6.29 -7.33 14.12
C ALA A 113 -6.71 -5.97 13.55
N ARG A 114 -6.65 -5.83 12.22
CA ARG A 114 -6.94 -4.57 11.55
C ARG A 114 -8.43 -4.26 11.47
N ASN A 115 -8.78 -3.00 11.21
CA ASN A 115 -10.14 -2.57 10.86
C ASN A 115 -11.18 -3.07 11.88
N ASN A 116 -10.84 -2.94 13.15
CA ASN A 116 -11.69 -3.29 14.29
C ASN A 116 -12.05 -2.00 15.06
N GLN A 117 -12.69 -2.14 16.21
CA GLN A 117 -13.03 -1.02 17.11
C GLN A 117 -12.18 -1.05 18.38
N LEU A 118 -10.94 -1.54 18.30
CA LEU A 118 -10.06 -1.66 19.45
C LEU A 118 -9.70 -0.26 19.97
N THR A 119 -10.10 0.02 21.21
CA THR A 119 -9.72 1.28 21.90
C THR A 119 -8.58 1.09 22.90
N ARG A 120 -8.42 -0.16 23.35
CA ARG A 120 -7.41 -0.60 24.33
C ARG A 120 -6.80 -1.92 23.88
N LEU A 121 -5.57 -2.14 24.29
CA LEU A 121 -4.81 -3.35 24.00
C LEU A 121 -4.47 -4.06 25.31
N PRO A 122 -4.40 -5.40 25.31
CA PRO A 122 -4.00 -6.15 26.49
C PRO A 122 -2.51 -5.92 26.78
N GLU A 123 -2.13 -5.89 28.06
CA GLU A 123 -0.72 -5.67 28.47
C GLU A 123 0.24 -6.70 27.86
N SER A 124 -0.26 -7.93 27.67
CA SER A 124 0.46 -9.04 27.03
C SER A 124 0.97 -8.73 25.62
N ILE A 125 0.44 -7.72 24.92
CA ILE A 125 0.88 -7.36 23.56
C ILE A 125 2.35 -6.94 23.50
N THR A 126 2.83 -6.29 24.57
CA THR A 126 4.23 -5.82 24.68
C THR A 126 5.19 -6.93 25.14
N GLY A 127 4.65 -8.05 25.63
CA GLY A 127 5.42 -9.21 26.10
C GLY A 127 5.54 -10.34 25.07
N LEU A 128 5.06 -10.13 23.84
CA LEU A 128 5.29 -11.09 22.74
C LEU A 128 6.76 -11.06 22.30
N SER A 129 7.17 -12.08 21.55
CA SER A 129 8.52 -12.18 20.98
C SER A 129 8.84 -11.00 20.05
N SER A 130 10.11 -10.61 19.95
CA SER A 130 10.59 -9.61 18.99
C SER A 130 10.30 -9.98 17.52
N GLU A 131 10.21 -11.27 17.23
CA GLU A 131 9.91 -11.81 15.90
C GLU A 131 8.41 -11.83 15.60
N ALA A 132 7.57 -11.55 16.60
CA ALA A 132 6.13 -11.57 16.40
C ALA A 132 5.70 -10.36 15.55
N SER A 133 4.87 -10.65 14.54
CA SER A 133 4.29 -9.63 13.66
C SER A 133 2.93 -9.19 14.20
N VAL A 134 2.81 -7.91 14.57
CA VAL A 134 1.58 -7.34 15.12
C VAL A 134 1.10 -6.20 14.23
N ASN A 135 -0.09 -6.34 13.62
CA ASN A 135 -0.75 -5.28 12.86
C ASN A 135 -2.11 -4.94 13.48
N LEU A 136 -2.27 -3.67 13.87
CA LEU A 136 -3.43 -3.08 14.53
C LEU A 136 -4.01 -1.89 13.75
N GLU A 137 -3.65 -1.69 12.49
CA GLU A 137 -4.14 -0.58 11.65
C GLU A 137 -5.67 -0.58 11.51
N GLY A 138 -6.28 0.58 11.29
CA GLY A 138 -7.72 0.79 11.25
C GLY A 138 -8.39 0.57 12.60
N ASN A 139 -7.76 0.96 13.70
CA ASN A 139 -8.34 0.88 15.05
C ASN A 139 -8.31 2.22 15.78
N PRO A 140 -9.41 2.60 16.46
CA PRO A 140 -9.51 3.85 17.21
C PRO A 140 -8.82 3.73 18.57
N LEU A 141 -7.52 3.44 18.57
CA LEU A 141 -6.71 3.32 19.78
C LEU A 141 -6.74 4.66 20.54
N SER A 142 -7.07 4.60 21.84
CA SER A 142 -7.12 5.83 22.63
C SER A 142 -5.75 6.49 22.75
N GLU A 143 -5.69 7.82 22.85
CA GLU A 143 -4.44 8.56 23.05
C GLU A 143 -3.62 8.01 24.22
N ARG A 144 -4.29 7.60 25.31
CA ARG A 144 -3.66 6.96 26.46
C ARG A 144 -3.02 5.61 26.11
N THR A 145 -3.69 4.80 25.27
CA THR A 145 -3.14 3.51 24.80
C THR A 145 -1.90 3.75 23.94
N LEU A 146 -1.96 4.70 23.01
CA LEU A 146 -0.83 5.05 22.15
C LEU A 146 0.34 5.62 22.94
N GLN A 147 0.08 6.48 23.93
CA GLN A 147 1.11 7.04 24.80
C GLN A 147 1.81 5.94 25.63
N ALA A 148 1.04 5.02 26.22
CA ALA A 148 1.60 3.89 26.96
C ALA A 148 2.45 2.98 26.06
N LEU A 149 1.97 2.67 24.85
CA LEU A 149 2.75 1.91 23.88
C LEU A 149 4.05 2.62 23.51
N ARG A 150 4.03 3.95 23.28
CA ARG A 150 5.24 4.73 22.99
C ARG A 150 6.25 4.67 24.13
N GLU A 151 5.80 4.85 25.37
CA GLU A 151 6.67 4.81 26.54
C GLU A 151 7.34 3.44 26.69
N ILE A 152 6.60 2.36 26.49
CA ILE A 152 7.12 0.99 26.59
C ILE A 152 8.07 0.66 25.43
N THR A 153 7.65 0.95 24.19
CA THR A 153 8.41 0.61 22.98
C THR A 153 9.65 1.47 22.77
N SER A 154 9.70 2.67 23.37
CA SER A 154 10.87 3.57 23.33
C SER A 154 11.85 3.32 24.48
N ALA A 155 11.50 2.45 25.44
CA ALA A 155 12.36 2.18 26.59
C ALA A 155 13.64 1.42 26.17
N PRO A 156 14.82 1.78 26.71
CA PRO A 156 16.05 1.05 26.43
C PRO A 156 15.91 -0.40 26.94
N GLY A 157 16.14 -1.36 26.04
CA GLY A 157 15.97 -2.79 26.33
C GLY A 157 14.59 -3.36 26.02
N TYR A 158 13.71 -2.61 25.35
CA TYR A 158 12.49 -3.18 24.76
C TYR A 158 12.84 -4.34 23.82
N SER A 159 12.30 -5.52 24.14
CA SER A 159 12.49 -6.77 23.36
C SER A 159 11.16 -7.35 22.89
N GLY A 160 10.10 -6.54 22.90
CA GLY A 160 8.78 -6.94 22.43
C GLY A 160 8.64 -6.84 20.90
N PRO A 161 7.45 -7.12 20.36
CA PRO A 161 7.22 -7.14 18.92
C PRO A 161 7.27 -5.75 18.30
N ARG A 162 7.43 -5.71 16.97
CA ARG A 162 7.08 -4.53 16.17
C ARG A 162 5.55 -4.46 16.03
N ILE A 163 4.98 -3.31 16.36
CA ILE A 163 3.54 -3.04 16.33
C ILE A 163 3.28 -2.00 15.24
N LEU A 164 2.58 -2.42 14.19
CA LEU A 164 2.08 -1.55 13.14
C LEU A 164 0.70 -1.02 13.54
N PHE A 165 0.50 0.28 13.40
CA PHE A 165 -0.77 0.96 13.64
C PHE A 165 -0.87 2.18 12.74
N ASP A 166 -2.07 2.73 12.61
CA ASP A 166 -2.30 4.01 11.97
C ASP A 166 -3.14 4.91 12.88
N MET A 167 -3.11 6.22 12.62
CA MET A 167 -4.00 7.19 13.27
C MET A 167 -5.40 7.24 12.63
N ALA A 168 -5.61 6.50 11.52
CA ALA A 168 -6.95 6.27 11.00
C ALA A 168 -7.71 5.48 12.06
N GLY A 169 -8.82 6.04 12.58
CA GLY A 169 -9.65 5.34 13.56
C GLY A 169 -10.26 4.06 12.97
N ALA A 170 -11.36 3.57 13.54
CA ALA A 170 -12.07 2.46 12.92
C ALA A 170 -12.62 2.83 11.53
N SER A 171 -11.82 2.64 10.49
CA SER A 171 -12.28 2.63 9.12
C SER A 171 -13.00 1.30 8.94
N ALA A 172 -14.33 1.35 9.01
CA ALA A 172 -15.17 0.21 8.64
C ALA A 172 -14.69 -0.34 7.28
N PRO A 173 -14.74 -1.66 7.02
CA PRO A 173 -14.57 -2.18 5.67
C PRO A 173 -15.67 -1.56 4.80
N ARG A 174 -15.33 -0.45 4.13
CA ARG A 174 -16.29 0.28 3.32
C ARG A 174 -16.54 -0.58 2.09
N GLU A 175 -17.80 -0.96 1.88
CA GLU A 175 -18.26 -1.16 0.52
C GLU A 175 -18.03 0.15 -0.23
N ALA A 176 -17.52 0.07 -1.46
CA ALA A 176 -17.28 1.25 -2.27
C ALA A 176 -18.60 2.02 -2.41
N ARG A 177 -18.71 3.19 -1.77
CA ARG A 177 -19.85 4.07 -2.02
C ARG A 177 -19.82 4.53 -3.47
N ALA A 178 -20.97 4.93 -4.00
CA ALA A 178 -21.02 5.43 -5.36
C ALA A 178 -20.02 6.59 -5.57
N LEU A 179 -19.27 6.55 -6.67
CA LEU A 179 -18.12 7.42 -6.89
C LEU A 179 -18.47 8.92 -6.80
N HIS A 180 -19.65 9.33 -7.26
CA HIS A 180 -20.12 10.71 -7.15
C HIS A 180 -20.22 11.18 -5.69
N LEU A 181 -20.58 10.31 -4.74
CA LEU A 181 -20.63 10.64 -3.31
C LEU A 181 -19.23 10.82 -2.73
N ALA A 182 -18.27 10.01 -3.19
CA ALA A 182 -16.87 10.16 -2.82
C ALA A 182 -16.30 11.48 -3.34
N ALA A 183 -16.45 11.74 -4.64
CA ALA A 183 -15.98 12.98 -5.29
C ALA A 183 -16.64 14.24 -4.73
N ALA A 184 -17.93 14.19 -4.38
CA ALA A 184 -18.65 15.31 -3.77
C ALA A 184 -18.03 15.78 -2.43
N GLY A 185 -17.37 14.90 -1.68
CA GLY A 185 -16.66 15.27 -0.46
C GLY A 185 -15.45 16.19 -0.71
N TRP A 186 -14.89 16.13 -1.93
CA TRP A 186 -13.68 16.85 -2.34
C TRP A 186 -13.97 18.11 -3.14
N LEU A 187 -14.95 18.06 -4.04
CA LEU A 187 -15.29 19.16 -4.94
C LEU A 187 -15.99 20.31 -4.19
N VAL A 188 -15.78 21.54 -4.66
CA VAL A 188 -16.45 22.73 -4.12
C VAL A 188 -17.94 22.66 -4.44
N PRO A 189 -18.85 22.99 -3.49
CA PRO A 189 -20.29 23.03 -3.76
C PRO A 189 -20.61 24.00 -4.90
N ALA A 190 -21.59 23.64 -5.74
CA ALA A 190 -22.09 24.52 -6.79
C ALA A 190 -22.67 25.81 -6.20
N ARG A 191 -22.48 26.94 -6.90
CA ARG A 191 -23.27 28.15 -6.63
C ARG A 191 -24.69 27.94 -7.14
N GLU A 192 -25.67 28.61 -6.54
CA GLU A 192 -27.07 28.53 -6.99
C GLU A 192 -27.19 28.81 -8.49
N GLY A 193 -27.69 27.82 -9.25
CA GLY A 193 -27.92 27.92 -10.70
C GLY A 193 -26.88 27.24 -11.60
N GLU A 194 -25.78 26.71 -11.07
CA GLU A 194 -24.79 25.95 -11.84
C GLU A 194 -24.91 24.42 -11.59
N PRO A 195 -24.69 23.57 -12.61
CA PRO A 195 -24.65 22.12 -12.41
C PRO A 195 -23.53 21.75 -11.44
N ALA A 196 -23.79 20.79 -10.54
CA ALA A 196 -22.79 20.45 -9.55
C ALA A 196 -21.59 19.78 -10.22
N PRO A 197 -20.35 20.14 -9.86
CA PRO A 197 -19.16 19.45 -10.39
C PRO A 197 -19.20 17.94 -10.15
N ALA A 198 -19.89 17.51 -9.09
CA ALA A 198 -20.14 16.11 -8.75
C ALA A 198 -21.10 15.38 -9.71
N ASP A 199 -21.94 16.09 -10.48
CA ASP A 199 -22.92 15.49 -11.39
C ASP A 199 -22.22 14.70 -12.52
N ARG A 200 -21.06 15.17 -12.98
CA ARG A 200 -20.23 14.47 -13.98
C ARG A 200 -19.76 13.10 -13.48
N TRP A 201 -19.55 12.98 -12.18
CA TRP A 201 -19.04 11.76 -11.54
C TRP A 201 -20.10 10.66 -11.38
N HIS A 202 -21.38 10.95 -11.64
CA HIS A 202 -22.40 9.91 -11.74
C HIS A 202 -22.14 8.97 -12.93
N MET A 203 -21.77 9.55 -14.09
CA MET A 203 -21.48 8.77 -15.29
C MET A 203 -20.17 7.97 -15.14
N PHE A 204 -19.14 8.60 -14.54
CA PHE A 204 -17.85 7.94 -14.29
C PHE A 204 -17.95 6.77 -13.30
N GLY A 205 -19.00 6.73 -12.47
CA GLY A 205 -19.24 5.63 -11.54
C GLY A 205 -19.53 4.28 -12.20
N GLN A 206 -19.83 4.25 -13.51
CA GLN A 206 -20.03 3.03 -14.28
C GLN A 206 -18.75 2.57 -15.03
N GLU A 207 -17.68 3.34 -14.98
CA GLU A 207 -16.41 3.00 -15.63
C GLU A 207 -15.66 1.91 -14.86
N ASP A 208 -14.81 1.16 -15.56
CA ASP A 208 -13.98 0.12 -14.95
C ASP A 208 -13.11 0.71 -13.83
N ASN A 209 -12.98 -0.02 -12.72
CA ASN A 209 -12.20 0.37 -11.54
C ASN A 209 -12.71 1.63 -10.79
N ALA A 210 -13.86 2.20 -11.15
CA ALA A 210 -14.45 3.34 -10.44
C ALA A 210 -14.70 3.07 -8.95
N ALA A 211 -15.07 1.84 -8.60
CA ALA A 211 -15.26 1.41 -7.20
C ALA A 211 -13.95 1.46 -6.40
N ALA A 212 -12.82 1.05 -7.00
CA ALA A 212 -11.50 1.12 -6.37
C ALA A 212 -11.07 2.57 -6.15
N PHE A 213 -11.30 3.45 -7.12
CA PHE A 213 -11.01 4.87 -6.99
C PHE A 213 -11.91 5.57 -5.95
N SER A 214 -13.18 5.17 -5.85
CA SER A 214 -14.09 5.66 -4.79
C SER A 214 -13.56 5.32 -3.39
N LEU A 215 -13.11 4.08 -3.19
CA LEU A 215 -12.47 3.65 -1.94
C LEU A 215 -11.18 4.42 -1.67
N PHE A 216 -10.37 4.67 -2.70
CA PHE A 216 -9.17 5.48 -2.58
C PHE A 216 -9.49 6.91 -2.10
N LEU A 217 -10.46 7.59 -2.71
CA LEU A 217 -10.89 8.94 -2.31
C LEU A 217 -11.43 8.99 -0.88
N ASP A 218 -12.13 7.95 -0.47
CA ASP A 218 -12.61 7.81 0.91
C ASP A 218 -11.47 7.68 1.89
N ARG A 219 -10.52 6.79 1.62
CA ARG A 219 -9.31 6.63 2.44
C ARG A 219 -8.49 7.92 2.48
N LEU A 220 -8.35 8.58 1.34
CA LEU A 220 -7.65 9.86 1.25
C LEU A 220 -8.36 10.94 2.09
N SER A 221 -9.69 10.87 2.22
CA SER A 221 -10.46 11.83 3.02
C SER A 221 -10.37 11.55 4.53
N GLU A 222 -9.93 10.35 4.90
CA GLU A 222 -9.65 10.00 6.30
C GLU A 222 -8.23 10.39 6.72
N THR A 223 -7.36 10.72 5.75
CA THR A 223 -6.05 11.30 6.08
C THR A 223 -6.22 12.64 6.78
N GLU A 224 -5.40 12.90 7.78
CA GLU A 224 -5.46 14.15 8.54
C GLU A 224 -5.30 15.41 7.66
N ASN A 225 -4.63 15.29 6.50
CA ASN A 225 -4.51 16.35 5.48
C ASN A 225 -5.89 16.80 4.97
N PHE A 226 -6.87 15.91 4.85
CA PHE A 226 -8.23 16.29 4.45
C PHE A 226 -8.97 17.05 5.55
N MET A 227 -8.84 16.60 6.81
CA MET A 227 -9.58 17.17 7.95
C MET A 227 -9.14 18.60 8.29
N LYS A 228 -7.90 18.99 7.95
CA LYS A 228 -7.30 20.23 8.49
C LYS A 228 -6.54 21.08 7.47
N ASP A 229 -6.20 20.59 6.28
CA ASP A 229 -5.48 21.35 5.25
C ASP A 229 -6.38 21.75 4.07
N ALA A 230 -6.86 22.99 4.10
CA ALA A 230 -7.67 23.56 3.02
C ALA A 230 -6.93 23.58 1.67
N GLY A 231 -5.59 23.70 1.69
CA GLY A 231 -4.75 23.67 0.49
C GLY A 231 -4.64 22.27 -0.11
N PHE A 232 -4.58 21.23 0.72
CA PHE A 232 -4.62 19.84 0.25
C PHE A 232 -5.95 19.51 -0.41
N LYS A 233 -7.07 19.87 0.23
CA LYS A 233 -8.40 19.68 -0.36
C LYS A 233 -8.53 20.42 -1.69
N ALA A 234 -8.01 21.64 -1.79
CA ALA A 234 -8.00 22.40 -3.05
C ALA A 234 -7.14 21.73 -4.14
N GLN A 235 -5.97 21.18 -3.79
CA GLN A 235 -5.11 20.46 -4.72
C GLN A 235 -5.81 19.21 -5.28
N ILE A 236 -6.41 18.39 -4.40
CA ILE A 236 -7.16 17.20 -4.84
C ILE A 236 -8.40 17.61 -5.64
N SER A 237 -9.11 18.67 -5.25
CA SER A 237 -10.24 19.18 -6.03
C SER A 237 -9.82 19.61 -7.44
N SER A 238 -8.69 20.32 -7.58
CA SER A 238 -8.16 20.72 -8.89
C SER A 238 -7.78 19.51 -9.74
N TRP A 239 -7.19 18.49 -9.11
CA TRP A 239 -6.83 17.25 -9.77
C TRP A 239 -8.07 16.46 -10.25
N LEU A 240 -9.12 16.39 -9.44
CA LEU A 240 -10.40 15.78 -9.82
C LEU A 240 -11.06 16.50 -11.01
N VAL A 241 -10.94 17.82 -11.08
CA VAL A 241 -11.44 18.59 -12.25
C VAL A 241 -10.68 18.18 -13.52
N GLN A 242 -9.36 18.04 -13.46
CA GLN A 242 -8.54 17.58 -14.60
C GLN A 242 -8.91 16.15 -15.03
N LEU A 243 -9.11 15.24 -14.07
CA LEU A 243 -9.58 13.87 -14.33
C LEU A 243 -10.96 13.84 -15.01
N ALA A 244 -11.85 14.76 -14.66
CA ALA A 244 -13.18 14.84 -15.26
C ALA A 244 -13.14 15.27 -16.74
N GLU A 245 -12.12 16.03 -17.14
CA GLU A 245 -11.93 16.54 -18.50
C GLU A 245 -11.19 15.55 -19.41
N ASP A 246 -10.52 14.55 -18.84
CA ASP A 246 -9.65 13.64 -19.58
C ASP A 246 -9.95 12.16 -19.30
N GLU A 247 -10.60 11.51 -20.27
CA GLU A 247 -10.97 10.10 -20.19
C GLU A 247 -9.76 9.16 -20.09
N ALA A 248 -8.70 9.41 -20.85
CA ALA A 248 -7.52 8.56 -20.87
C ALA A 248 -6.75 8.65 -19.55
N LEU A 249 -6.57 9.87 -19.01
CA LEU A 249 -5.96 10.07 -17.70
C LEU A 249 -6.81 9.44 -16.58
N ARG A 250 -8.14 9.60 -16.65
CA ARG A 250 -9.07 9.02 -15.68
C ARG A 250 -9.00 7.49 -15.68
N ALA A 251 -9.04 6.86 -16.84
CA ALA A 251 -8.93 5.40 -16.96
C ALA A 251 -7.59 4.87 -16.40
N LYS A 252 -6.46 5.50 -16.75
CA LYS A 252 -5.13 5.15 -16.19
C LYS A 252 -5.12 5.31 -14.66
N THR A 253 -5.66 6.41 -14.15
CA THR A 253 -5.71 6.70 -12.70
C THR A 253 -6.59 5.70 -11.95
N PHE A 254 -7.75 5.32 -12.50
CA PHE A 254 -8.64 4.33 -11.89
C PHE A 254 -7.99 2.95 -11.84
N ALA A 255 -7.28 2.53 -12.89
CA ALA A 255 -6.54 1.27 -12.90
C ALA A 255 -5.48 1.22 -11.79
N MET A 256 -4.74 2.31 -11.56
CA MET A 256 -3.78 2.39 -10.45
C MET A 256 -4.43 2.29 -9.07
N ALA A 257 -5.65 2.82 -8.93
CA ALA A 257 -6.38 2.73 -7.67
C ALA A 257 -6.68 1.27 -7.28
N THR A 258 -6.82 0.38 -8.26
CA THR A 258 -7.00 -1.06 -8.01
C THR A 258 -5.77 -1.69 -7.36
N GLU A 259 -4.56 -1.38 -7.85
CA GLU A 259 -3.32 -1.87 -7.24
C GLU A 259 -3.11 -1.30 -5.83
N ALA A 260 -3.37 0.00 -5.67
CA ALA A 260 -3.29 0.71 -4.39
C ALA A 260 -4.31 0.21 -3.34
N THR A 261 -5.45 -0.32 -3.79
CA THR A 261 -6.47 -0.88 -2.90
C THR A 261 -6.33 -2.39 -2.68
N ALA A 262 -5.62 -3.10 -3.58
CA ALA A 262 -5.40 -4.54 -3.54
C ALA A 262 -4.18 -4.97 -2.71
N SER A 263 -3.08 -4.23 -2.73
CA SER A 263 -1.92 -4.53 -1.88
C SER A 263 -2.13 -3.93 -0.47
N CYS A 264 -1.92 -4.75 0.56
CA CYS A 264 -2.22 -4.44 1.95
C CYS A 264 -1.72 -3.05 2.39
N GLN A 265 -2.66 -2.24 2.86
CA GLN A 265 -2.58 -1.30 4.00
C GLN A 265 -1.53 -0.18 4.03
N ASP A 266 -0.45 -0.31 3.31
CA ASP A 266 0.52 0.74 3.11
C ASP A 266 0.21 1.48 1.82
N ARG A 267 0.01 2.79 1.99
CA ARG A 267 0.30 3.83 1.01
C ARG A 267 -0.84 4.38 0.15
N VAL A 268 -1.87 4.96 0.79
CA VAL A 268 -2.68 6.01 0.14
C VAL A 268 -1.78 7.15 -0.39
N THR A 269 -0.71 7.50 0.33
CA THR A 269 0.23 8.55 -0.08
C THR A 269 1.16 8.15 -1.23
N LEU A 270 1.62 6.88 -1.29
CA LEU A 270 2.34 6.40 -2.49
C LEU A 270 1.40 6.32 -3.67
N ALA A 271 0.20 5.78 -3.48
CA ALA A 271 -0.79 5.71 -4.55
C ALA A 271 -1.07 7.10 -5.12
N LEU A 272 -1.24 8.11 -4.25
CA LEU A 272 -1.35 9.50 -4.68
C LEU A 272 -0.09 9.99 -5.43
N HIS A 273 1.11 9.67 -4.95
CA HIS A 273 2.36 10.03 -5.63
C HIS A 273 2.49 9.39 -7.01
N GLN A 274 2.18 8.10 -7.12
CA GLN A 274 2.20 7.35 -8.37
C GLN A 274 1.12 7.86 -9.34
N MET A 275 -0.07 8.17 -8.85
CA MET A 275 -1.14 8.78 -9.65
C MET A 275 -0.74 10.17 -10.17
N LYS A 276 -0.08 10.99 -9.35
CA LYS A 276 0.51 12.26 -9.80
C LYS A 276 1.59 12.03 -10.87
N ASN A 277 2.43 11.00 -10.73
CA ASN A 277 3.41 10.66 -11.76
C ASN A 277 2.73 10.28 -13.09
N VAL A 278 1.65 9.50 -13.04
CA VAL A 278 0.85 9.18 -14.25
C VAL A 278 0.22 10.42 -14.87
N GLN A 279 -0.28 11.35 -14.06
CA GLN A 279 -0.71 12.65 -14.57
C GLN A 279 0.42 13.37 -15.29
N LEU A 280 1.62 13.43 -14.70
CA LEU A 280 2.77 14.07 -15.33
C LEU A 280 3.20 13.39 -16.62
N VAL A 281 3.17 12.05 -16.68
CA VAL A 281 3.40 11.28 -17.92
C VAL A 281 2.37 11.67 -18.96
N HIS A 282 1.10 11.77 -18.59
CA HIS A 282 0.02 12.11 -19.50
C HIS A 282 0.09 13.56 -20.01
N ASP A 283 0.37 14.51 -19.12
CA ASP A 283 0.62 15.92 -19.47
C ASP A 283 1.83 16.04 -20.40
N ALA A 284 2.87 15.24 -20.12
CA ALA A 284 3.98 15.06 -21.02
C ALA A 284 3.51 14.47 -22.34
N GLU A 285 2.80 13.34 -22.43
CA GLU A 285 2.24 12.73 -23.67
C GLU A 285 1.41 13.71 -24.52
N LYS A 286 0.73 14.68 -23.91
CA LYS A 286 -0.03 15.73 -24.61
C LYS A 286 0.81 16.92 -25.11
N GLY A 287 2.11 16.96 -24.80
CA GLY A 287 3.01 18.02 -25.26
C GLY A 287 3.02 19.27 -24.40
N GLN A 288 2.47 19.25 -23.17
CA GLN A 288 2.45 20.44 -22.30
C GLN A 288 3.86 20.96 -21.98
N TYR A 289 4.85 20.07 -21.94
CA TYR A 289 6.24 20.40 -21.62
C TYR A 289 7.13 20.67 -22.83
N ASP A 290 6.62 20.55 -24.06
CA ASP A 290 7.44 20.60 -25.28
C ASP A 290 8.13 21.96 -25.47
N ASN A 291 7.52 23.03 -24.99
CA ASN A 291 8.07 24.38 -25.04
C ASN A 291 8.52 24.90 -23.67
N ASN A 292 8.46 24.04 -22.63
CA ASN A 292 8.82 24.40 -21.26
C ASN A 292 9.58 23.27 -20.57
N LEU A 293 10.76 22.96 -21.13
CA LEU A 293 11.67 21.94 -20.60
C LEU A 293 12.16 22.29 -19.18
N ALA A 294 12.20 23.58 -18.83
CA ALA A 294 12.53 24.02 -17.47
C ALA A 294 11.50 23.52 -16.45
N ALA A 295 10.20 23.61 -16.76
CA ALA A 295 9.15 23.08 -15.90
C ALA A 295 9.22 21.55 -15.80
N LEU A 296 9.52 20.84 -16.90
CA LEU A 296 9.70 19.39 -16.87
C LEU A 296 10.83 18.97 -15.92
N VAL A 297 11.98 19.63 -16.01
CA VAL A 297 13.14 19.34 -15.16
C VAL A 297 12.86 19.72 -13.70
N ALA A 298 12.18 20.84 -13.44
CA ALA A 298 11.79 21.23 -12.09
C ALA A 298 10.86 20.17 -11.45
N THR A 299 9.87 19.70 -12.21
CA THR A 299 8.97 18.62 -11.79
C THR A 299 9.73 17.31 -11.56
N GLY A 300 10.64 16.94 -12.46
CA GLY A 300 11.47 15.74 -12.32
C GLY A 300 12.35 15.77 -11.06
N ARG A 301 12.96 16.93 -10.75
CA ARG A 301 13.71 17.14 -9.50
C ARG A 301 12.84 16.98 -8.27
N GLU A 302 11.63 17.53 -8.29
CA GLU A 302 10.70 17.37 -7.17
C GLU A 302 10.30 15.91 -6.97
N MET A 303 9.95 15.19 -8.04
CA MET A 303 9.61 13.76 -7.98
C MET A 303 10.77 12.91 -7.46
N PHE A 304 12.00 13.17 -7.90
CA PHE A 304 13.20 12.52 -7.38
C PHE A 304 13.35 12.73 -5.86
N ARG A 305 13.17 13.97 -5.39
CA ARG A 305 13.25 14.29 -3.95
C ARG A 305 12.17 13.54 -3.16
N LEU A 306 10.94 13.49 -3.67
CA LEU A 306 9.83 12.77 -3.02
C LEU A 306 10.10 11.26 -2.94
N GLU A 307 10.60 10.66 -4.01
CA GLU A 307 10.98 9.23 -4.03
C GLU A 307 12.10 8.93 -3.02
N LYS A 308 13.12 9.79 -2.93
CA LYS A 308 14.18 9.64 -1.92
C LYS A 308 13.66 9.80 -0.49
N LEU A 309 12.77 10.75 -0.25
CA LEU A 309 12.13 10.90 1.06
C LEU A 309 11.28 9.69 1.43
N GLU A 310 10.64 9.04 0.45
CA GLU A 310 9.89 7.81 0.69
C GLU A 310 10.80 6.66 1.13
N GLN A 311 11.96 6.51 0.46
CA GLN A 311 12.97 5.52 0.83
C GLN A 311 13.45 5.75 2.27
N ILE A 312 13.83 6.99 2.60
CA ILE A 312 14.28 7.38 3.95
C ILE A 312 13.18 7.15 5.00
N ALA A 313 11.93 7.51 4.68
CA ALA A 313 10.80 7.29 5.57
C ALA A 313 10.57 5.81 5.85
N ARG A 314 10.66 4.96 4.82
CA ARG A 314 10.49 3.51 4.95
C ARG A 314 11.60 2.88 5.80
N GLU A 315 12.85 3.31 5.59
CA GLU A 315 13.97 2.86 6.41
C GLU A 315 13.76 3.25 7.87
N LYS A 316 13.39 4.51 8.12
CA LYS A 316 13.10 4.99 9.49
C LYS A 316 11.94 4.23 10.12
N ALA A 317 10.84 4.03 9.40
CA ALA A 317 9.67 3.29 9.90
C ALA A 317 10.03 1.84 10.26
N GLY A 318 10.93 1.21 9.51
CA GLY A 318 11.49 -0.11 9.82
C GLY A 318 12.31 -0.16 11.11
N THR A 319 12.86 0.96 11.58
CA THR A 319 13.59 1.04 12.86
C THR A 319 12.68 1.25 14.07
N LEU A 320 11.43 1.67 13.85
CA LEU A 320 10.49 1.97 14.93
C LEU A 320 9.76 0.70 15.37
N ALA A 321 9.81 0.41 16.68
CA ALA A 321 9.02 -0.67 17.30
C ALA A 321 7.51 -0.36 17.31
N LEU A 322 7.14 0.92 17.29
CA LEU A 322 5.78 1.41 17.11
C LEU A 322 5.78 2.41 15.96
N ALA A 323 5.21 2.02 14.81
CA ALA A 323 5.30 2.80 13.57
C ALA A 323 3.93 3.04 12.93
N ASP A 324 3.73 4.28 12.46
CA ASP A 324 2.72 4.66 11.46
C ASP A 324 3.51 5.12 10.23
N ASP A 325 3.62 4.24 9.23
CA ASP A 325 4.48 4.43 8.06
C ASP A 325 4.06 5.67 7.24
N VAL A 326 2.76 6.00 7.24
CA VAL A 326 2.21 7.17 6.55
C VAL A 326 2.62 8.46 7.26
N GLU A 327 2.49 8.50 8.59
CA GLU A 327 2.86 9.68 9.38
C GLU A 327 4.39 9.92 9.38
N VAL A 328 5.22 8.87 9.33
CA VAL A 328 6.67 9.00 9.14
C VAL A 328 6.97 9.70 7.83
N TYR A 329 6.35 9.27 6.73
CA TYR A 329 6.57 9.87 5.42
C TYR A 329 6.06 11.32 5.33
N LEU A 330 4.86 11.58 5.82
CA LEU A 330 4.28 12.93 5.86
C LEU A 330 5.13 13.88 6.73
N ALA A 331 5.74 13.39 7.81
CA ALA A 331 6.65 14.18 8.63
C ALA A 331 7.86 14.69 7.84
N TYR A 332 8.51 13.82 7.06
CA TYR A 332 9.63 14.23 6.21
C TYR A 332 9.20 15.22 5.13
N GLN A 333 8.12 14.92 4.40
CA GLN A 333 7.61 15.80 3.35
C GLN A 333 7.29 17.20 3.89
N ASN A 334 6.53 17.29 4.98
CA ASN A 334 6.09 18.56 5.54
C ASN A 334 7.27 19.38 6.09
N LYS A 335 8.14 18.75 6.89
CA LYS A 335 9.26 19.45 7.53
C LYS A 335 10.35 19.84 6.56
N LEU A 336 10.56 19.07 5.49
CA LEU A 336 11.56 19.35 4.47
C LEU A 336 11.00 20.12 3.26
N LYS A 337 9.70 20.43 3.24
CA LYS A 337 9.04 21.18 2.16
C LYS A 337 9.82 22.42 1.72
N LYS A 338 10.14 23.30 2.68
CA LYS A 338 10.87 24.55 2.40
C LYS A 338 12.33 24.29 2.01
N ALA A 339 12.98 23.35 2.70
CA ALA A 339 14.40 23.06 2.51
C ALA A 339 14.71 22.37 1.17
N LEU A 340 13.77 21.57 0.67
CA LEU A 340 13.85 20.80 -0.58
C LEU A 340 12.97 21.37 -1.70
N GLY A 341 12.29 22.50 -1.48
CA GLY A 341 11.47 23.16 -2.49
C GLY A 341 10.33 22.31 -3.03
N LEU A 342 9.64 21.56 -2.15
CA LEU A 342 8.53 20.68 -2.55
C LEU A 342 7.26 21.52 -2.76
N THR A 343 6.92 21.79 -4.02
CA THR A 343 5.77 22.65 -4.37
C THR A 343 4.43 21.91 -4.25
N SER A 344 4.46 20.59 -4.42
CA SER A 344 3.32 19.69 -4.41
C SER A 344 2.88 19.25 -3.00
N VAL A 345 3.72 19.48 -1.98
CA VAL A 345 3.49 19.09 -0.58
C VAL A 345 2.82 20.23 0.18
N THR A 346 1.92 19.93 1.11
CA THR A 346 1.14 20.93 1.84
C THR A 346 1.78 21.36 3.17
N ALA A 347 1.29 22.45 3.77
CA ALA A 347 2.10 23.30 4.65
C ALA A 347 2.07 22.93 6.14
N GLU A 348 1.10 22.15 6.63
CA GLU A 348 0.96 21.91 8.08
C GLU A 348 0.81 20.43 8.45
N MET A 349 1.52 20.03 9.51
CA MET A 349 1.39 18.74 10.17
C MET A 349 1.21 18.99 11.67
N ARG A 350 0.13 18.45 12.26
CA ARG A 350 -0.19 18.65 13.69
C ARG A 350 0.39 17.56 14.61
N PHE A 351 0.69 16.36 14.09
CA PHE A 351 1.17 15.21 14.88
C PHE A 351 2.63 14.81 14.62
N PHE A 352 3.53 15.79 14.45
CA PHE A 352 4.97 15.53 14.38
C PHE A 352 5.50 14.68 15.55
N GLY A 353 4.91 14.79 16.74
CA GLY A 353 5.31 14.01 17.92
C GLY A 353 4.98 12.51 17.84
N VAL A 354 4.17 12.08 16.87
CA VAL A 354 3.72 10.69 16.71
C VAL A 354 4.59 9.90 15.73
N SER A 355 5.22 10.58 14.77
CA SER A 355 5.97 9.93 13.68
C SER A 355 7.31 9.32 14.12
N GLY A 356 7.79 9.62 15.32
CA GLY A 356 9.11 9.16 15.79
C GLY A 356 10.30 9.74 15.00
N VAL A 357 10.05 10.74 14.13
CA VAL A 357 11.08 11.44 13.36
C VAL A 357 11.69 12.54 14.21
N THR A 358 13.00 12.51 14.39
CA THR A 358 13.74 13.49 15.19
C THR A 358 14.26 14.65 14.34
N VAL A 359 14.70 15.73 14.98
CA VAL A 359 15.34 16.87 14.27
C VAL A 359 16.62 16.43 13.56
N SER A 360 17.40 15.53 14.15
CA SER A 360 18.59 14.97 13.52
C SER A 360 18.26 14.12 12.30
N ASP A 361 17.16 13.35 12.35
CA ASP A 361 16.70 12.57 11.20
C ASP A 361 16.34 13.49 10.03
N LEU A 362 15.66 14.61 10.29
CA LEU A 362 15.32 15.60 9.26
C LEU A 362 16.58 16.22 8.62
N GLN A 363 17.57 16.60 9.43
CA GLN A 363 18.83 17.16 8.93
C GLN A 363 19.60 16.14 8.09
N ALA A 364 19.67 14.88 8.55
CA ALA A 364 20.30 13.81 7.80
C ALA A 364 19.58 13.54 6.47
N ALA A 365 18.24 13.49 6.50
CA ALA A 365 17.43 13.31 5.30
C ALA A 365 17.61 14.44 4.29
N GLU A 366 17.65 15.70 4.73
CA GLU A 366 17.91 16.85 3.86
C GLU A 366 19.26 16.72 3.15
N LEU A 367 20.32 16.38 3.90
CA LEU A 367 21.67 16.21 3.37
C LEU A 367 21.73 15.03 2.39
N GLN A 368 21.11 13.91 2.72
CA GLN A 368 21.06 12.73 1.87
C GLN A 368 20.34 13.02 0.55
N VAL A 369 19.18 13.67 0.58
CA VAL A 369 18.44 14.02 -0.64
C VAL A 369 19.24 14.98 -1.52
N LYS A 370 19.86 16.01 -0.93
CA LYS A 370 20.70 16.96 -1.68
C LYS A 370 21.94 16.30 -2.29
N ALA A 371 22.58 15.39 -1.55
CA ALA A 371 23.72 14.63 -2.05
C ALA A 371 23.30 13.69 -3.19
N ALA A 372 22.21 12.94 -3.00
CA ALA A 372 21.67 12.04 -4.01
C ALA A 372 21.22 12.79 -5.27
N GLU A 373 20.62 13.98 -5.14
CA GLU A 373 20.24 14.80 -6.29
C GLU A 373 21.47 15.20 -7.11
N LYS A 374 22.60 15.49 -6.45
CA LYS A 374 23.84 15.84 -7.15
C LYS A 374 24.48 14.64 -7.87
N SER A 375 24.39 13.43 -7.32
CA SER A 375 25.07 12.25 -7.87
C SER A 375 24.20 11.40 -8.78
N GLU A 376 22.90 11.31 -8.53
CA GLU A 376 22.02 10.29 -9.14
C GLU A 376 20.93 10.88 -10.06
N LEU A 377 20.57 12.16 -9.91
CA LEU A 377 19.46 12.77 -10.66
C LEU A 377 19.59 12.59 -12.18
N ARG A 378 20.81 12.69 -12.72
CA ARG A 378 21.07 12.55 -14.15
C ARG A 378 20.77 11.15 -14.66
N GLU A 379 21.09 10.11 -13.91
CA GLU A 379 20.78 8.74 -14.31
C GLU A 379 19.32 8.38 -14.00
N TRP A 380 18.74 8.97 -12.95
CA TRP A 380 17.33 8.80 -12.62
C TRP A 380 16.42 9.40 -13.69
N ILE A 381 16.71 10.60 -14.18
CA ILE A 381 15.87 11.27 -15.18
C ILE A 381 15.84 10.50 -16.51
N LEU A 382 16.92 9.79 -16.85
CA LEU A 382 16.97 8.92 -18.04
C LEU A 382 15.99 7.76 -17.98
N GLN A 383 15.51 7.39 -16.79
CA GLN A 383 14.53 6.33 -16.55
C GLN A 383 13.12 6.87 -16.32
N TRP A 384 12.96 8.20 -16.30
CA TRP A 384 11.71 8.84 -15.92
C TRP A 384 10.73 8.87 -17.10
N GLY A 385 9.56 8.24 -16.93
CA GLY A 385 8.53 8.07 -17.97
C GLY A 385 8.17 9.35 -18.75
N PRO A 386 7.85 10.48 -18.10
CA PRO A 386 7.49 11.73 -18.78
C PRO A 386 8.58 12.25 -19.73
N LEU A 387 9.86 11.98 -19.42
CA LEU A 387 10.96 12.38 -20.30
C LEU A 387 10.89 11.60 -21.62
N TYR A 388 10.62 10.29 -21.59
CA TYR A 388 10.49 9.50 -22.81
C TYR A 388 9.39 10.02 -23.71
N SER A 389 8.23 10.37 -23.17
CA SER A 389 7.12 10.93 -23.95
C SER A 389 7.50 12.25 -24.65
N VAL A 390 8.32 13.09 -24.01
CA VAL A 390 8.84 14.33 -24.63
C VAL A 390 9.89 14.02 -25.70
N LEU A 391 10.80 13.08 -25.44
CA LEU A 391 11.83 12.66 -26.39
C LEU A 391 11.22 12.03 -27.65
N GLU A 392 10.20 11.18 -27.49
CA GLU A 392 9.49 10.54 -28.60
C GLU A 392 8.82 11.57 -29.53
N ARG A 393 8.36 12.71 -29.00
CA ARG A 393 7.82 13.79 -29.83
C ARG A 393 8.87 14.72 -30.44
N LYS A 394 9.94 15.04 -29.70
CA LYS A 394 10.99 15.98 -30.15
C LYS A 394 12.00 15.34 -31.09
N ALA A 395 12.28 14.04 -30.92
CA ALA A 395 13.25 13.28 -31.71
C ALA A 395 12.72 11.87 -32.05
N PRO A 396 11.56 11.74 -32.72
CA PRO A 396 10.88 10.46 -32.95
C PRO A 396 11.78 9.44 -33.67
N GLU A 397 12.49 9.87 -34.71
CA GLU A 397 13.35 8.98 -35.50
C GLU A 397 14.50 8.39 -34.66
N ARG A 398 15.14 9.22 -33.83
CA ARG A 398 16.27 8.79 -32.99
C ARG A 398 15.80 7.86 -31.87
N VAL A 399 14.66 8.16 -31.24
CA VAL A 399 14.11 7.31 -30.16
C VAL A 399 13.58 5.99 -30.72
N ASN A 400 12.89 5.99 -31.86
CA ASN A 400 12.43 4.76 -32.51
C ASN A 400 13.59 3.86 -32.92
N ALA A 401 14.67 4.43 -33.48
CA ALA A 401 15.88 3.67 -33.79
C ALA A 401 16.51 3.03 -32.53
N LEU A 402 16.51 3.74 -31.40
CA LEU A 402 16.98 3.19 -30.12
C LEU A 402 16.06 2.08 -29.59
N ARG A 403 14.74 2.18 -29.77
CA ARG A 403 13.78 1.13 -29.39
C ARG A 403 13.93 -0.12 -30.24
N GLU A 404 14.05 0.04 -31.55
CA GLU A 404 14.31 -1.09 -32.46
C GLU A 404 15.62 -1.78 -32.12
N LYS A 405 16.67 -1.00 -31.84
CA LYS A 405 17.95 -1.52 -31.37
C LYS A 405 17.81 -2.24 -30.03
N GLN A 406 17.04 -1.71 -29.07
CA GLN A 406 16.79 -2.36 -27.78
C GLN A 406 16.16 -3.75 -27.94
N ILE A 407 15.20 -3.89 -28.85
CA ILE A 407 14.55 -5.17 -29.15
C ILE A 407 15.56 -6.14 -29.77
N SER A 408 16.34 -5.67 -30.75
CA SER A 408 17.39 -6.49 -31.39
C SER A 408 18.46 -6.94 -30.39
N ASP A 409 18.95 -6.03 -29.55
CA ASP A 409 19.97 -6.30 -28.53
C ASP A 409 19.46 -7.34 -27.51
N TYR A 410 18.17 -7.28 -27.15
CA TYR A 410 17.54 -8.30 -26.30
C TYR A 410 17.54 -9.68 -26.97
N GLU A 411 17.08 -9.77 -28.23
CA GLU A 411 17.02 -11.05 -28.95
C GLU A 411 18.41 -11.67 -29.16
N GLU A 412 19.41 -10.85 -29.52
CA GLU A 412 20.79 -11.29 -29.70
C GLU A 412 21.42 -11.73 -28.37
N THR A 413 21.26 -10.93 -27.31
CA THR A 413 21.80 -11.27 -25.98
C THR A 413 21.13 -12.52 -25.42
N TYR A 414 19.81 -12.67 -25.60
CA TYR A 414 19.08 -13.85 -25.18
C TYR A 414 19.57 -15.11 -25.90
N ARG A 415 19.72 -15.05 -27.23
CA ARG A 415 20.26 -16.17 -28.02
C ARG A 415 21.68 -16.52 -27.60
N MET A 416 22.53 -15.52 -27.38
CA MET A 416 23.90 -15.73 -26.92
C MET A 416 23.94 -16.40 -25.54
N LEU A 417 23.15 -15.93 -24.57
CA LEU A 417 23.06 -16.53 -23.23
C LEU A 417 22.47 -17.94 -23.26
N SER A 418 21.46 -18.19 -24.10
CA SER A 418 20.90 -19.52 -24.29
C SER A 418 21.96 -20.49 -24.85
N ASP A 419 22.74 -20.06 -25.84
CA ASP A 419 23.74 -20.88 -26.50
C ASP A 419 24.98 -21.14 -25.63
N THR A 420 25.34 -20.19 -24.76
CA THR A 420 26.54 -20.27 -23.90
C THR A 420 26.28 -20.82 -22.51
N GLU A 421 25.08 -20.60 -21.94
CA GLU A 421 24.76 -20.97 -20.55
C GLU A 421 23.69 -22.04 -20.44
N LEU A 422 22.73 -22.16 -21.38
CA LEU A 422 21.68 -23.18 -21.29
C LEU A 422 21.99 -24.44 -22.11
N ARG A 423 22.42 -24.26 -23.36
CA ARG A 423 22.69 -25.36 -24.30
C ARG A 423 23.77 -26.34 -23.81
N PRO A 424 24.91 -25.90 -23.22
CA PRO A 424 25.95 -26.83 -22.75
C PRO A 424 25.51 -27.70 -21.57
N PHE A 425 24.51 -27.25 -20.80
CA PHE A 425 23.99 -27.93 -19.63
C PHE A 425 22.64 -28.63 -19.89
N GLY A 426 22.16 -28.62 -21.14
CA GLY A 426 20.88 -29.24 -21.50
C GLY A 426 19.65 -28.58 -20.87
N LEU A 427 19.75 -27.29 -20.50
CA LEU A 427 18.71 -26.54 -19.80
C LEU A 427 17.74 -25.79 -20.74
N VAL A 428 17.90 -25.93 -22.05
CA VAL A 428 16.97 -25.37 -23.04
C VAL A 428 15.61 -26.05 -22.91
N GLY A 429 14.53 -25.27 -22.75
CA GLY A 429 13.19 -25.76 -22.41
C GLY A 429 12.89 -25.77 -20.90
N ASN A 430 13.86 -25.43 -20.03
CA ASN A 430 13.59 -25.18 -18.62
C ASN A 430 13.08 -23.74 -18.45
N THR A 431 11.80 -23.61 -18.12
CA THR A 431 11.11 -22.31 -18.01
C THR A 431 11.72 -21.36 -16.97
N ASP A 432 12.29 -21.88 -15.88
CA ASP A 432 12.93 -21.04 -14.86
C ASP A 432 14.32 -20.57 -15.29
N ALA A 433 15.10 -21.43 -15.97
CA ALA A 433 16.39 -21.07 -16.52
C ALA A 433 16.26 -20.04 -17.65
N GLU A 434 15.27 -20.23 -18.54
CA GLU A 434 14.93 -19.29 -19.60
C GLU A 434 14.43 -17.93 -19.07
N ARG A 435 13.61 -17.94 -18.01
CA ARG A 435 13.19 -16.71 -17.32
C ARG A 435 14.39 -15.95 -16.75
N THR A 436 15.36 -16.67 -16.20
CA THR A 436 16.56 -16.08 -15.60
C THR A 436 17.45 -15.39 -16.64
N ILE A 437 17.74 -16.05 -17.77
CA ILE A 437 18.52 -15.43 -18.84
C ILE A 437 17.73 -14.32 -19.56
N GLY A 438 16.41 -14.45 -19.65
CA GLY A 438 15.52 -13.41 -20.19
C GLY A 438 15.59 -12.11 -19.39
N ALA A 439 15.51 -12.20 -18.06
CA ALA A 439 15.66 -11.03 -17.19
C ALA A 439 17.05 -10.37 -17.36
N ARG A 440 18.12 -11.16 -17.46
CA ARG A 440 19.48 -10.65 -17.68
C ARG A 440 19.66 -9.99 -19.05
N ALA A 441 19.11 -10.59 -20.11
CA ALA A 441 19.13 -10.03 -21.45
C ALA A 441 18.35 -8.71 -21.51
N MET A 442 17.19 -8.64 -20.84
CA MET A 442 16.39 -7.43 -20.76
C MET A 442 17.11 -6.30 -20.02
N GLU A 443 17.78 -6.60 -18.90
CA GLU A 443 18.58 -5.62 -18.16
C GLU A 443 19.77 -5.11 -19.00
N SER A 444 20.45 -6.01 -19.72
CA SER A 444 21.54 -5.65 -20.63
C SER A 444 21.07 -4.72 -21.76
N ALA A 445 19.97 -5.08 -22.43
CA ALA A 445 19.39 -4.26 -23.50
C ALA A 445 18.89 -2.91 -22.99
N LYS A 446 18.29 -2.87 -21.79
CA LYS A 446 17.89 -1.63 -21.11
C LYS A 446 19.09 -0.71 -20.87
N LYS A 447 20.22 -1.25 -20.40
CA LYS A 447 21.44 -0.46 -20.20
C LYS A 447 21.95 0.16 -21.50
N THR A 448 22.04 -0.62 -22.58
CA THR A 448 22.46 -0.12 -23.90
C THR A 448 21.51 0.96 -24.44
N PHE A 449 20.20 0.79 -24.24
CA PHE A 449 19.19 1.79 -24.59
C PHE A 449 19.41 3.11 -23.84
N LEU A 450 19.62 3.05 -22.52
CA LEU A 450 19.88 4.24 -21.70
C LEU A 450 21.19 4.94 -22.10
N ASP A 451 22.25 4.18 -22.43
CA ASP A 451 23.50 4.73 -22.94
C ASP A 451 23.32 5.48 -24.26
N GLY A 452 22.42 5.01 -25.13
CA GLY A 452 22.05 5.69 -26.38
C GLY A 452 21.18 6.94 -26.17
N LEU A 453 20.37 6.97 -25.10
CA LEU A 453 19.55 8.14 -24.74
C LEU A 453 20.34 9.24 -24.02
N ARG A 454 21.40 8.90 -23.26
CA ARG A 454 22.22 9.87 -22.52
C ARG A 454 22.68 11.07 -23.37
N PRO A 455 23.25 10.92 -24.59
CA PRO A 455 23.66 12.07 -25.39
C PRO A 455 22.48 12.93 -25.87
N LEU A 456 21.32 12.33 -26.16
CA LEU A 456 20.11 13.06 -26.57
C LEU A 456 19.59 13.94 -25.43
N VAL A 457 19.59 13.38 -24.22
CA VAL A 457 19.15 14.08 -23.02
C VAL A 457 20.14 15.18 -22.64
N GLU A 458 21.45 14.98 -22.80
CA GLU A 458 22.43 16.04 -22.55
C GLU A 458 22.32 17.18 -23.58
N GLU A 459 22.07 16.86 -24.87
CA GLU A 459 21.83 17.86 -25.92
C GLU A 459 20.59 18.72 -25.62
N MET A 460 19.50 18.10 -25.17
CA MET A 460 18.22 18.78 -24.95
C MET A 460 18.07 19.44 -23.58
N LEU A 461 18.58 18.79 -22.53
CA LEU A 461 18.35 19.16 -21.13
C LEU A 461 19.62 19.59 -20.39
N GLY A 462 20.81 19.49 -20.99
CA GLY A 462 22.09 19.76 -20.31
C GLY A 462 22.16 21.14 -19.64
N SER A 463 21.59 22.17 -20.26
CA SER A 463 21.51 23.53 -19.70
C SER A 463 20.55 23.65 -18.50
N TYR A 464 19.52 22.80 -18.43
CA TYR A 464 18.54 22.76 -17.35
C TYR A 464 18.94 21.79 -16.21
N LEU A 465 19.83 20.83 -16.51
CA LEU A 465 20.37 19.84 -15.57
C LEU A 465 21.69 20.29 -14.91
N ALA A 466 22.09 21.55 -15.12
CA ALA A 466 23.14 22.18 -14.33
C ALA A 466 22.74 22.24 -12.84
N PRO A 467 23.69 22.08 -11.90
CA PRO A 467 23.43 22.05 -10.46
C PRO A 467 22.89 23.36 -9.90
#